data_AF-A0A9E4GLY0-F1
#
_entry.id   AF-A0A9E4GLY0-F1
#
_cell.length_a   1.000
_cell.length_b   1.000
_cell.length_c   1.000
_cell.angle_alpha   90.00
_cell.angle_beta   90.00
_cell.angle_gamma   90.00
#
_symmetry.space_group_name_H-M   'P 1'
#
loop_
_entity.id
_entity.type
_entity.pdbx_description
1 polymer ?
#
loop_
_entity_poly.entity_id
_entity_poly.type
_entity_poly.pdbx_seq_one_letter_code
_entity_poly.pdbx_strand_id
1 'polypeptide(L)'
;MKGEPMKKGTSKALSKEQKAELQALAALSDEQIDTSDIPEILDWSGAKRGLLYRPVKRQITLRLDADVVAWFKANAPGGRGYQTEMNRVLRKHAQRTLNTRGSRGGTRTASKMLRPGAKSGNQSSAKSSGT
;
A
#
# COMPACT_ATOMS: atom_id res chain seq x y z
N MET A 1 -18.06 23.06 -17.66
CA MET A 1 -16.74 23.21 -18.32
C MET A 1 -16.29 21.83 -18.80
N LYS A 2 -16.35 21.56 -20.11
CA LYS A 2 -15.83 20.31 -20.69
C LYS A 2 -14.31 20.46 -20.77
N GLY A 3 -13.57 19.58 -20.08
CA GLY A 3 -12.11 19.59 -20.15
C GLY A 3 -11.67 19.23 -21.57
N GLU A 4 -10.84 20.07 -22.17
CA GLU A 4 -10.22 19.77 -23.46
C GLU A 4 -9.38 18.49 -23.33
N PRO A 5 -9.44 17.57 -24.31
CA PRO A 5 -8.62 16.37 -24.28
C PRO A 5 -7.14 16.77 -24.34
N MET A 6 -6.35 16.29 -23.38
CA MET A 6 -4.91 16.53 -23.32
C MET A 6 -4.27 16.21 -24.67
N LYS A 7 -3.55 17.16 -25.26
CA LYS A 7 -2.75 16.94 -26.46
C LYS A 7 -1.72 15.84 -26.15
N LYS A 8 -1.92 14.65 -26.73
CA LYS A 8 -0.89 13.61 -26.72
C LYS A 8 0.36 14.21 -27.35
N GLY A 9 1.48 14.21 -26.63
CA GLY A 9 2.76 14.62 -27.19
C GLY A 9 3.00 13.82 -28.47
N THR A 10 3.13 14.50 -29.60
CA THR A 10 3.46 13.86 -30.88
C THR A 10 4.90 13.39 -30.79
N SER A 11 5.12 12.15 -30.35
CA SER A 11 6.43 11.52 -30.46
C SER A 11 6.80 11.49 -31.95
N LYS A 12 8.01 11.95 -32.29
CA LYS A 12 8.54 11.91 -33.65
C LYS A 12 8.38 10.49 -34.21
N ALA A 13 7.93 10.37 -35.45
CA ALA A 13 7.81 9.08 -36.11
C ALA A 13 9.19 8.40 -36.21
N LEU A 14 9.24 7.10 -35.89
CA LEU A 14 10.47 6.30 -35.95
C LEU A 14 11.05 6.31 -37.38
N SER A 15 12.36 6.52 -37.50
CA SER A 15 13.07 6.42 -38.78
C SER A 15 13.04 4.98 -39.31
N LYS A 16 13.36 4.80 -40.60
CA LYS A 16 13.44 3.46 -41.20
C LYS A 16 14.50 2.60 -40.51
N GLU A 17 15.63 3.21 -40.13
CA GLU A 17 16.73 2.57 -39.41
C GLU A 17 16.28 2.10 -38.02
N GLN A 18 15.60 2.96 -37.26
CA GLN A 18 15.07 2.60 -35.94
C GLN A 18 14.05 1.46 -36.00
N LYS A 19 13.22 1.42 -37.06
CA LYS A 19 12.28 0.31 -37.26
C LYS A 19 13.00 -0.99 -37.58
N ALA A 20 14.06 -0.95 -38.39
CA ALA A 20 14.87 -2.11 -38.71
C ALA A 20 15.61 -2.64 -37.47
N GLU A 21 16.15 -1.74 -36.64
CA GLU A 21 16.78 -2.09 -35.36
C GLU A 21 15.79 -2.74 -34.40
N LEU A 22 14.59 -2.19 -34.23
CA LEU A 22 13.54 -2.80 -33.41
C LEU A 22 13.08 -4.16 -33.94
N GLN A 23 13.01 -4.34 -35.25
CA GLN A 23 12.70 -5.64 -35.86
C GLN A 23 13.81 -6.66 -35.60
N ALA A 24 15.07 -6.25 -35.64
CA ALA A 24 16.20 -7.11 -35.30
C ALA A 24 16.18 -7.50 -33.81
N LEU A 25 15.92 -6.55 -32.91
CA LEU A 25 15.79 -6.82 -31.47
C LEU A 25 14.58 -7.72 -31.15
N ALA A 26 13.46 -7.56 -31.85
CA ALA A 26 12.28 -8.40 -31.68
C ALA A 26 12.46 -9.84 -32.22
N ALA A 27 13.42 -10.04 -33.13
CA ALA A 27 13.78 -11.35 -33.66
C ALA A 27 14.87 -12.06 -32.83
N LEU A 28 15.51 -11.35 -31.90
CA LEU A 28 16.45 -11.90 -30.94
C LEU A 28 15.70 -12.83 -29.96
N SER A 29 16.29 -13.97 -29.60
CA SER A 29 15.67 -14.87 -28.60
C SER A 29 15.95 -14.39 -27.18
N ASP A 30 15.08 -14.75 -26.23
CA ASP A 30 15.20 -14.31 -24.84
C ASP A 30 16.51 -14.78 -24.19
N GLU A 31 17.06 -15.92 -24.61
CA GLU A 31 18.33 -16.47 -24.10
C GLU A 31 19.56 -15.64 -24.50
N GLN A 32 19.43 -14.80 -25.52
CA GLN A 32 20.49 -13.91 -26.00
C GLN A 32 20.43 -12.54 -25.31
N ILE A 33 19.43 -12.29 -24.45
CA ILE A 33 19.29 -11.05 -23.69
C ILE A 33 20.25 -11.12 -22.49
N ASP A 34 21.24 -10.23 -22.48
CA ASP A 34 22.15 -10.07 -21.34
C ASP A 34 21.43 -9.32 -20.21
N THR A 35 21.23 -9.99 -19.08
CA THR A 35 20.67 -9.42 -17.85
C THR A 35 21.68 -9.43 -16.69
N SER A 36 22.97 -9.52 -16.99
CA SER A 36 24.04 -9.65 -15.97
C SER A 36 24.09 -8.47 -14.99
N ASP A 37 23.63 -7.28 -15.41
CA ASP A 37 23.57 -6.06 -14.60
C ASP A 37 22.28 -5.95 -13.75
N ILE A 38 21.23 -6.69 -14.11
CA ILE A 38 19.92 -6.63 -13.46
C ILE A 38 19.50 -8.05 -13.08
N PRO A 39 19.96 -8.56 -11.92
CA PRO A 39 19.56 -9.88 -11.45
C PRO A 39 18.05 -9.92 -11.15
N GLU A 40 17.44 -11.07 -11.37
CA GLU A 40 16.02 -11.27 -11.08
C GLU A 40 15.71 -11.10 -9.59
N ILE A 41 14.75 -10.22 -9.28
CA ILE A 41 14.25 -10.04 -7.92
C ILE A 41 13.07 -11.00 -7.71
N LEU A 42 13.33 -12.10 -7.01
CA LEU A 42 12.31 -13.08 -6.65
C LEU A 42 11.65 -12.78 -5.29
N ASP A 43 12.38 -12.12 -4.38
CA ASP A 43 11.86 -11.73 -3.07
C ASP A 43 11.23 -10.33 -3.10
N TRP A 44 9.90 -10.31 -3.05
CA TRP A 44 9.10 -9.09 -2.99
C TRP A 44 8.60 -8.75 -1.58
N SER A 45 9.06 -9.46 -0.54
CA SER A 45 8.59 -9.30 0.85
C SER A 45 8.78 -7.87 1.39
N GLY A 46 9.83 -7.17 0.95
CA GLY A 46 10.12 -5.78 1.30
C GLY A 46 9.48 -4.72 0.40
N ALA A 47 8.78 -5.12 -0.67
CA ALA A 47 8.27 -4.19 -1.67
C ALA A 47 7.10 -3.37 -1.13
N LYS A 48 7.26 -2.04 -1.10
CA LYS A 48 6.23 -1.10 -0.64
C LYS A 48 5.44 -0.56 -1.82
N ARG A 49 4.26 -1.13 -2.10
CA ARG A 49 3.33 -0.56 -3.08
C ARG A 49 2.62 0.68 -2.50
N GLY A 50 2.39 1.69 -3.33
CA GLY A 50 1.50 2.82 -2.98
C GLY A 50 2.15 3.97 -2.18
N LEU A 51 3.49 4.06 -2.14
CA LEU A 51 4.21 5.23 -1.59
C LEU A 51 3.79 6.55 -2.25
N LEU A 52 3.28 6.51 -3.48
CA LEU A 52 2.81 7.67 -4.23
C LEU A 52 1.30 7.93 -4.08
N TYR A 53 0.63 7.41 -3.05
CA TYR A 53 -0.74 7.84 -2.77
C TYR A 53 -0.75 9.28 -2.23
N ARG A 54 -1.23 10.21 -3.06
CA ARG A 54 -1.55 11.58 -2.64
C ARG A 54 -3.06 11.69 -2.40
N PRO A 55 -3.51 11.81 -1.13
CA PRO A 55 -4.91 12.05 -0.85
C PRO A 55 -5.38 13.32 -1.55
N VAL A 56 -6.40 13.21 -2.40
CA VAL A 56 -7.03 14.36 -3.05
C VAL A 56 -7.74 15.18 -1.98
N LYS A 57 -7.23 16.38 -1.71
CA LYS A 57 -7.87 17.32 -0.78
C LYS A 57 -9.07 17.96 -1.48
N ARG A 58 -10.24 17.95 -0.85
CA ARG A 58 -11.41 18.69 -1.31
C ARG A 58 -11.50 19.99 -0.52
N GLN A 59 -11.59 21.11 -1.20
CA GLN A 59 -11.88 22.39 -0.56
C GLN A 59 -13.35 22.39 -0.14
N ILE A 60 -13.59 22.51 1.16
CA ILE A 60 -14.93 22.62 1.74
C ILE A 60 -14.99 23.89 2.59
N THR A 61 -16.15 24.53 2.63
CA THR A 61 -16.40 25.64 3.55
C THR A 61 -16.97 25.06 4.84
N LEU A 62 -16.16 25.03 5.91
CA LEU A 62 -16.54 24.55 7.24
C LEU A 62 -16.35 25.68 8.25
N ARG A 63 -17.30 25.83 9.18
CA ARG A 63 -17.18 26.73 10.33
C ARG A 63 -16.57 25.94 11.49
N LEU A 64 -15.54 26.50 12.10
CA LEU A 64 -14.88 25.97 13.29
C LEU A 64 -14.79 27.08 14.33
N ASP A 65 -14.76 26.70 15.60
CA ASP A 65 -14.62 27.65 16.69
C ASP A 65 -13.28 28.37 16.63
N ALA A 66 -13.29 29.64 17.04
CA ALA A 66 -12.13 30.52 16.90
C ALA A 66 -10.93 30.05 17.74
N ASP A 67 -11.19 29.49 18.92
CA ASP A 67 -10.21 28.92 19.84
C ASP A 67 -9.54 27.67 19.25
N VAL A 68 -10.30 26.79 18.61
CA VAL A 68 -9.79 25.60 17.92
C VAL A 68 -8.86 26.00 16.79
N VAL A 69 -9.27 26.98 15.98
CA VAL A 69 -8.43 27.50 14.89
C VAL A 69 -7.16 28.16 15.43
N ALA A 70 -7.27 28.97 16.48
CA ALA A 70 -6.13 29.62 17.11
C ALA A 70 -5.14 28.58 17.67
N TRP A 71 -5.65 27.53 18.33
CA TRP A 71 -4.84 26.46 18.88
C TRP A 71 -4.05 25.73 17.78
N PHE A 72 -4.69 25.36 16.67
CA PHE A 72 -3.98 24.69 15.56
C PHE A 72 -2.97 25.61 14.87
N LYS A 73 -3.21 26.92 14.81
CA LYS A 73 -2.23 27.89 14.28
C LYS A 73 -1.00 27.98 15.16
N ALA A 74 -1.15 27.97 16.48
CA ALA A 74 -0.04 28.08 17.42
C ALA A 74 0.74 26.76 17.60
N ASN A 75 0.06 25.61 17.53
CA ASN A 75 0.63 24.31 17.93
C ASN A 75 0.99 23.39 16.75
N ALA A 76 0.89 23.85 15.50
CA ALA A 76 1.20 23.00 14.34
C ALA A 76 2.71 22.65 14.28
N PRO A 77 3.08 21.36 14.37
CA PRO A 77 4.48 20.96 14.49
C PRO A 77 5.23 20.97 13.15
N GLY A 78 6.43 21.55 13.14
CA GLY A 78 7.46 21.34 12.10
C GLY A 78 7.17 22.01 10.76
N GLY A 79 6.71 23.27 10.76
CA GLY A 79 6.45 24.05 9.53
C GLY A 79 5.26 23.54 8.71
N ARG A 80 4.52 22.53 9.20
CA ARG A 80 3.27 22.08 8.59
C ARG A 80 2.19 23.12 8.89
N GLY A 81 1.52 23.63 7.85
CA GLY A 81 0.40 24.56 8.05
C GLY A 81 -0.74 23.95 8.89
N TYR A 82 -1.47 24.79 9.62
CA TYR A 82 -2.55 24.38 10.54
C TYR A 82 -3.60 23.46 9.89
N GLN A 83 -3.93 23.67 8.60
CA GLN A 83 -4.88 22.80 7.86
C GLN A 83 -4.38 21.36 7.69
N THR A 84 -3.06 21.19 7.52
CA THR A 84 -2.45 19.86 7.37
C THR A 84 -2.52 19.11 8.69
N GLU A 85 -2.26 19.80 9.80
CA GLU A 85 -2.35 19.23 11.14
C GLU A 85 -3.80 18.88 11.51
N MET A 86 -4.73 19.79 11.24
CA MET A 86 -6.16 19.56 11.44
C MET A 86 -6.65 18.33 10.65
N ASN A 87 -6.29 18.21 9.38
CA ASN A 87 -6.65 17.05 8.56
C ASN A 87 -6.03 15.74 9.08
N ARG A 88 -4.82 15.79 9.66
CA ARG A 88 -4.17 14.63 10.30
C ARG A 88 -4.98 14.13 11.50
N VAL A 89 -5.42 15.05 12.37
CA VAL A 89 -6.22 14.73 13.55
C VAL A 89 -7.58 14.14 13.15
N LEU A 90 -8.27 14.77 12.19
CA LEU A 90 -9.56 14.29 11.68
C LEU A 90 -9.45 12.88 11.10
N ARG A 91 -8.39 12.60 10.32
CA ARG A 91 -8.13 11.27 9.77
C ARG A 91 -7.92 10.22 10.87
N LYS A 92 -7.11 10.54 11.88
CA LYS A 92 -6.85 9.64 13.01
C LYS A 92 -8.14 9.33 13.77
N HIS A 93 -8.99 10.34 13.98
CA HIS A 93 -10.29 10.15 14.60
C HIS A 93 -11.19 9.23 13.77
N ALA A 94 -11.33 9.50 12.47
CA ALA A 94 -12.12 8.68 11.56
C ALA A 94 -11.65 7.21 11.55
N GLN A 95 -10.34 6.95 11.39
CA GLN A 95 -9.78 5.60 11.41
C GLN A 95 -10.09 4.86 12.72
N ARG A 96 -9.96 5.52 13.87
CA ARG A 96 -10.31 4.93 15.17
C ARG A 96 -11.78 4.53 15.22
N THR A 97 -12.69 5.38 14.73
CA THR A 97 -14.13 5.07 14.74
C THR A 97 -14.49 3.91 13.81
N LEU A 98 -13.87 3.83 12.63
CA LEU A 98 -14.09 2.74 11.67
C LEU A 98 -13.59 1.39 12.22
N ASN A 99 -12.40 1.36 12.80
CA ASN A 99 -11.85 0.13 13.40
C ASN A 99 -12.70 -0.36 14.59
N THR A 100 -13.24 0.57 15.37
CA THR A 100 -14.07 0.23 16.54
C THR A 100 -15.42 -0.36 16.12
N ARG A 101 -15.98 0.02 14.97
CA ARG A 101 -17.25 -0.55 14.45
C ARG A 101 -17.07 -1.95 13.88
N GLY A 102 -15.91 -2.27 13.29
CA GLY A 102 -15.60 -3.62 12.81
C GLY A 102 -15.43 -4.67 13.92
N SER A 103 -15.17 -4.25 15.17
CA SER A 103 -14.91 -5.16 16.29
C SER A 103 -16.12 -5.44 17.19
N ARG A 104 -17.25 -4.73 17.05
CA ARG A 104 -18.44 -4.90 17.92
C ARG A 104 -19.55 -5.79 17.35
N GLY A 105 -19.30 -6.48 16.23
CA GLY A 105 -20.27 -7.36 15.55
C GLY A 105 -20.16 -8.86 15.88
N GLY A 106 -19.40 -9.25 16.91
CA GLY A 106 -19.11 -10.66 17.21
C GLY A 106 -19.42 -11.08 18.65
N THR A 107 -20.70 -11.31 18.96
CA THR A 107 -21.15 -12.17 20.06
C THR A 107 -22.53 -12.71 19.70
N ARG A 108 -22.95 -13.96 19.90
CA ARG A 108 -22.41 -15.19 20.49
C ARG A 108 -23.49 -16.25 20.17
N THR A 109 -23.19 -17.38 19.53
CA THR A 109 -24.09 -18.55 19.57
C THR A 109 -23.26 -19.83 19.58
N ALA A 110 -23.59 -20.67 20.55
CA ALA A 110 -23.23 -22.08 20.69
C ALA A 110 -21.76 -22.44 20.89
N SER A 111 -21.37 -22.60 22.16
CA SER A 111 -20.88 -23.91 22.60
C SER A 111 -20.98 -24.01 24.11
N LYS A 112 -22.20 -24.35 24.55
CA LYS A 112 -22.41 -25.10 25.78
C LYS A 112 -22.16 -26.57 25.42
N MET A 113 -21.57 -27.29 26.36
CA MET A 113 -21.66 -28.74 26.57
C MET A 113 -20.41 -29.58 26.23
N LEU A 114 -20.03 -30.32 27.29
CA LEU A 114 -19.30 -31.59 27.35
C LEU A 114 -17.75 -31.56 27.43
N ARG A 115 -17.28 -31.62 28.69
CA ARG A 115 -16.17 -32.51 29.14
C ARG A 115 -16.60 -33.99 28.90
N PRO A 116 -15.74 -35.05 28.92
CA PRO A 116 -14.40 -35.17 29.54
C PRO A 116 -13.35 -36.04 28.78
N GLY A 117 -12.12 -36.10 29.30
CA GLY A 117 -11.30 -37.33 29.32
C GLY A 117 -10.16 -37.47 28.30
N ALA A 118 -8.92 -37.45 28.79
CA ALA A 118 -7.92 -38.54 28.66
C ALA A 118 -6.49 -38.00 28.86
N LYS A 119 -5.77 -38.61 29.81
CA LYS A 119 -4.31 -38.52 29.98
C LYS A 119 -3.58 -39.27 28.87
N SER A 120 -2.30 -38.93 28.69
CA SER A 120 -1.16 -39.77 28.21
C SER A 120 -0.35 -38.93 27.20
N GLY A 121 0.90 -38.53 27.45
CA GLY A 121 2.06 -39.42 27.52
C GLY A 121 2.45 -39.82 26.09
N ASN A 122 3.68 -39.84 25.60
CA ASN A 122 5.02 -39.62 26.13
C ASN A 122 5.96 -39.77 24.90
N GLN A 123 7.17 -39.22 24.98
CA GLN A 123 8.42 -39.77 24.43
C GLN A 123 8.69 -39.92 22.91
N SER A 124 9.96 -39.58 22.61
CA SER A 124 10.90 -40.29 21.70
C SER A 124 10.60 -40.22 20.20
N SER A 125 11.56 -40.17 19.29
CA SER A 125 13.00 -40.49 19.24
C SER A 125 13.51 -39.84 17.95
N ALA A 126 14.65 -39.15 17.91
CA ALA A 126 16.01 -39.68 17.85
C ALA A 126 16.33 -40.52 16.59
N LYS A 127 17.50 -40.21 16.00
CA LYS A 127 18.38 -41.08 15.19
C LYS A 127 17.91 -41.29 13.73
N SER A 128 18.80 -41.38 12.74
CA SER A 128 20.27 -41.41 12.68
C SER A 128 20.71 -41.49 11.21
N SER A 129 22.00 -41.19 10.99
CA SER A 129 22.95 -41.88 10.08
C SER A 129 22.52 -42.16 8.63
N GLY A 130 23.24 -41.72 7.60
CA GLY A 130 24.69 -41.75 7.48
C GLY A 130 25.06 -42.80 6.44
N THR A 131 25.81 -42.39 5.43
CA THR A 131 26.85 -43.17 4.74
C THR A 131 27.82 -42.16 4.14
#